data_AF-A0A2V2EW48-F1
#
_entry.id   AF-A0A2V2EW48-F1
#
_cell.length_a   1.000
_cell.length_b   1.000
_cell.length_c   1.000
_cell.angle_alpha   90.00
_cell.angle_beta   90.00
_cell.angle_gamma   90.00
#
_symmetry.space_group_name_H-M   'P 1'
#
loop_
_entity.id
_entity.type
_entity.pdbx_description
1 polymer ?
#
loop_
_entity_poly.entity_id
_entity_poly.type
_entity_poly.pdbx_seq_one_letter_code
_entity_poly.pdbx_strand_id
1 'polypeptide(L)'
;MLKKMKKAFTITELVIVIAVIAILAAVLIPTFTTVVDKANESAAMQEAKSEWTTCSAEIATTVDPLKMDYLIVHDGYAFVVLDGNFDVNPVKKDVTADPESVTYEKKTYNTAGVVLGFDKDGTVVKAPAEGEEPVTADGYAFSSGFTVYLLTVAGSQG
;
A
#
# COMPACT_ATOMS: atom_id res chain seq x y z
N MET A 1 61.60 -30.70 -20.37
CA MET A 1 60.47 -30.38 -19.47
C MET A 1 59.76 -29.15 -20.00
N LEU A 2 58.50 -29.26 -20.45
CA LEU A 2 57.75 -28.14 -21.02
C LEU A 2 57.17 -27.29 -19.89
N LYS A 3 57.70 -26.08 -19.68
CA LYS A 3 57.22 -25.16 -18.64
C LYS A 3 55.91 -24.54 -19.13
N LYS A 4 54.77 -25.08 -18.69
CA LYS A 4 53.43 -24.50 -18.96
C LYS A 4 53.41 -23.07 -18.40
N MET A 5 53.43 -22.08 -19.28
CA MET A 5 53.16 -20.70 -18.89
C MET A 5 51.72 -20.64 -18.40
N LYS A 6 51.52 -20.28 -17.12
CA LYS A 6 50.19 -19.95 -16.63
C LYS A 6 49.73 -18.69 -17.38
N LYS A 7 48.65 -18.78 -18.16
CA LYS A 7 48.00 -17.60 -18.73
C LYS A 7 47.60 -16.69 -17.57
N ALA A 8 48.32 -15.58 -17.39
CA ALA A 8 47.90 -14.51 -16.51
C ALA A 8 46.83 -13.69 -17.23
N PHE A 9 45.76 -13.36 -16.52
CA PHE A 9 44.72 -12.45 -17.00
C PHE A 9 45.34 -11.06 -17.17
N THR A 10 45.16 -10.42 -18.32
CA THR A 10 45.72 -9.09 -18.57
C THR A 10 44.83 -8.02 -17.93
N ILE A 11 45.45 -6.91 -17.52
CA ILE A 11 44.75 -5.76 -16.96
C ILE A 11 43.75 -5.18 -17.96
N THR A 12 44.07 -5.22 -19.26
CA THR A 12 43.18 -4.77 -20.34
C THR A 12 41.88 -5.55 -20.39
N GLU A 13 41.94 -6.86 -20.23
CA GLU A 13 40.74 -7.72 -20.18
C GLU A 13 39.90 -7.38 -18.94
N LEU A 14 40.52 -7.07 -17.81
CA LEU A 14 39.81 -6.64 -16.60
C LEU A 14 39.09 -5.29 -16.79
N VAL A 15 39.77 -4.32 -17.40
CA VAL A 15 39.25 -2.95 -17.59
C VAL A 15 38.05 -2.94 -18.54
N ILE A 16 38.08 -3.72 -19.61
CA ILE A 16 36.94 -3.80 -20.53
C ILE A 16 35.72 -4.43 -19.84
N VAL A 17 35.92 -5.45 -18.99
CA VAL A 17 34.81 -6.10 -18.28
C VAL A 17 34.10 -5.13 -17.34
N ILE A 18 34.83 -4.36 -16.53
CA ILE A 18 34.20 -3.37 -15.63
C ILE A 18 33.52 -2.25 -16.42
N ALA A 19 34.08 -1.84 -17.56
CA ALA A 19 33.47 -0.82 -18.43
C ALA A 19 32.13 -1.29 -19.01
N VAL A 20 32.05 -2.54 -19.49
CA VAL A 20 30.81 -3.10 -20.03
C VAL A 20 29.77 -3.30 -18.92
N ILE A 21 30.16 -3.84 -17.75
CA ILE A 21 29.26 -4.00 -16.60
C ILE A 21 28.70 -2.64 -16.16
N ALA A 22 29.51 -1.59 -16.15
CA ALA A 22 29.05 -0.24 -15.78
C ALA A 22 27.96 0.27 -16.73
N ILE A 23 28.11 0.09 -18.04
CA ILE A 23 27.11 0.51 -19.04
C ILE A 23 25.81 -0.30 -18.87
N LEU A 24 25.92 -1.63 -18.69
CA LEU A 24 24.75 -2.49 -18.49
C LEU A 24 24.02 -2.15 -17.20
N ALA A 25 24.74 -1.98 -16.09
CA ALA A 25 24.16 -1.63 -14.80
C ALA A 25 23.44 -0.28 -14.84
N ALA A 26 23.98 0.71 -15.57
CA ALA A 26 23.38 2.04 -15.69
C ALA A 26 21.95 2.02 -16.29
N VAL A 27 21.66 1.09 -17.22
CA VAL A 27 20.32 0.96 -17.82
C VAL A 27 19.45 -0.07 -17.09
N LEU A 28 20.05 -1.14 -16.59
CA LEU A 28 19.31 -2.26 -15.97
C LEU A 28 18.75 -1.88 -14.60
N ILE A 29 19.52 -1.19 -13.76
CA ILE A 29 19.07 -0.81 -12.41
C ILE A 29 17.77 0.00 -12.45
N PRO A 30 17.69 1.18 -13.14
CA PRO A 30 16.45 1.97 -13.12
C PRO A 30 15.26 1.23 -13.77
N THR A 31 15.53 0.42 -14.80
CA THR A 31 14.49 -0.37 -15.46
C THR A 31 13.94 -1.43 -14.51
N PHE A 32 14.81 -2.19 -13.85
CA PHE A 32 14.39 -3.26 -12.96
C PHE A 32 13.67 -2.72 -11.72
N THR A 33 14.17 -1.63 -11.12
CA THR A 33 13.49 -0.94 -10.01
C THR A 33 12.07 -0.54 -10.40
N THR A 34 11.89 0.14 -11.54
CA THR A 34 10.56 0.55 -12.01
C THR A 34 9.61 -0.62 -12.24
N VAL A 35 10.11 -1.76 -12.74
CA VAL A 35 9.30 -2.96 -12.98
C VAL A 35 8.87 -3.59 -11.66
N VAL A 36 9.80 -3.70 -10.69
CA VAL A 36 9.51 -4.24 -9.36
C VAL A 36 8.50 -3.37 -8.63
N ASP A 37 8.68 -2.04 -8.66
CA ASP A 37 7.76 -1.11 -7.99
C ASP A 37 6.34 -1.23 -8.56
N LYS A 38 6.20 -1.32 -9.88
CA LYS A 38 4.89 -1.53 -10.54
C LYS A 38 4.27 -2.89 -10.21
N ALA A 39 5.10 -3.94 -10.09
CA ALA A 39 4.61 -5.26 -9.72
C ALA A 39 4.08 -5.25 -8.28
N ASN A 40 4.80 -4.60 -7.36
CA ASN A 40 4.38 -4.44 -5.96
C ASN A 40 3.09 -3.61 -5.85
N GLU A 41 3.02 -2.48 -6.56
CA GLU A 41 1.80 -1.65 -6.64
C GLU A 41 0.61 -2.45 -7.16
N SER A 42 0.81 -3.26 -8.22
CA SER A 42 -0.24 -4.10 -8.77
C SER A 42 -0.67 -5.21 -7.82
N ALA A 43 0.25 -5.80 -7.06
CA ALA A 43 -0.08 -6.83 -6.06
C ALA A 43 -0.90 -6.22 -4.92
N ALA A 44 -0.40 -5.14 -4.31
CA ALA A 44 -1.07 -4.44 -3.23
C ALA A 44 -2.47 -3.94 -3.64
N MET A 45 -2.62 -3.43 -4.87
CA MET A 45 -3.91 -3.00 -5.41
C MET A 45 -4.90 -4.16 -5.54
N GLN A 46 -4.46 -5.33 -6.00
CA GLN A 46 -5.34 -6.49 -6.16
C GLN A 46 -5.81 -7.02 -4.80
N GLU A 47 -4.91 -7.08 -3.82
CA GLU A 47 -5.22 -7.53 -2.45
C GLU A 47 -6.16 -6.53 -1.75
N ALA A 48 -5.85 -5.23 -1.80
CA ALA A 48 -6.71 -4.18 -1.24
C ALA A 48 -8.10 -4.14 -1.91
N LYS A 49 -8.17 -4.34 -3.22
CA LYS A 49 -9.45 -4.42 -3.93
C LYS A 49 -10.25 -5.65 -3.55
N SER A 50 -9.59 -6.80 -3.35
CA SER A 50 -10.24 -8.03 -2.91
C SER A 50 -10.83 -7.88 -1.51
N GLU A 51 -10.05 -7.27 -0.60
CA GLU A 51 -10.46 -6.94 0.76
C GLU A 51 -11.66 -5.98 0.73
N TRP A 52 -11.57 -4.88 -0.01
CA TRP A 52 -12.68 -3.93 -0.21
C TRP A 52 -13.93 -4.60 -0.78
N THR A 53 -13.79 -5.49 -1.77
CA THR A 53 -14.93 -6.17 -2.40
C THR A 53 -15.66 -7.06 -1.39
N THR A 54 -14.90 -7.78 -0.57
CA THR A 54 -15.46 -8.66 0.48
C THR A 54 -16.15 -7.83 1.56
N CYS A 55 -15.47 -6.78 2.04
CA CYS A 55 -16.02 -5.83 3.00
C CYS A 55 -17.33 -5.20 2.51
N SER A 56 -17.32 -4.65 1.30
CA SER A 56 -18.47 -3.97 0.70
C SER A 56 -19.65 -4.91 0.49
N ALA A 57 -19.41 -6.18 0.16
CA ALA A 57 -20.47 -7.17 0.01
C ALA A 57 -21.14 -7.51 1.36
N GLU A 58 -20.35 -7.66 2.43
CA GLU A 58 -20.85 -7.99 3.77
C GLU A 58 -21.70 -6.86 4.36
N ILE A 59 -21.26 -5.61 4.17
CA ILE A 59 -21.89 -4.44 4.80
C ILE A 59 -22.90 -3.72 3.91
N ALA A 60 -23.13 -4.19 2.68
CA ALA A 60 -23.99 -3.53 1.68
C ALA A 60 -25.43 -3.26 2.16
N THR A 61 -25.91 -4.03 3.15
CA THR A 61 -27.28 -3.92 3.67
C THR A 61 -27.38 -3.15 4.99
N THR A 62 -26.25 -2.89 5.64
CA THR A 62 -26.18 -2.34 7.01
C THR A 62 -25.54 -0.96 7.04
N VAL A 63 -24.70 -0.64 6.06
CA VAL A 63 -23.99 0.64 5.97
C VAL A 63 -24.39 1.39 4.71
N ASP A 64 -24.64 2.70 4.84
CA ASP A 64 -24.80 3.60 3.72
C ASP A 64 -23.43 3.85 3.05
N PRO A 65 -23.21 3.41 1.80
CA PRO A 65 -21.91 3.54 1.13
C PRO A 65 -21.47 5.01 1.01
N LEU A 66 -22.40 5.96 0.96
CA LEU A 66 -22.10 7.41 0.89
C LEU A 66 -21.53 7.99 2.19
N LYS A 67 -21.47 7.19 3.25
CA LYS A 67 -20.88 7.57 4.55
C LYS A 67 -19.60 6.79 4.84
N MET A 68 -19.11 6.03 3.86
CA MET A 68 -17.97 5.14 3.99
C MET A 68 -16.73 5.72 3.31
N ASP A 69 -16.20 6.77 3.92
CA ASP A 69 -14.94 7.36 3.49
C ASP A 69 -13.81 6.82 4.35
N TYR A 70 -12.93 6.03 3.74
CA TYR A 70 -11.79 5.44 4.43
C TYR A 70 -10.60 5.20 3.49
N LEU A 71 -9.44 5.02 4.11
CA LEU A 71 -8.17 4.78 3.46
C LEU A 71 -7.69 3.38 3.81
N ILE A 72 -7.48 2.53 2.82
CA ILE A 72 -6.87 1.22 2.99
C ILE A 72 -5.38 1.35 2.75
N VAL A 73 -4.56 1.05 3.76
CA VAL A 73 -3.11 0.98 3.65
C VAL A 73 -2.68 -0.49 3.69
N HIS A 74 -1.93 -0.91 2.67
CA HIS A 74 -1.42 -2.26 2.53
C HIS A 74 -0.12 -2.27 1.71
N ASP A 75 0.89 -3.00 2.19
CA ASP A 75 2.21 -3.12 1.54
C ASP A 75 2.87 -1.81 1.10
N GLY A 76 2.69 -0.75 1.88
CA GLY A 76 3.25 0.58 1.60
C GLY A 76 2.44 1.44 0.63
N TYR A 77 1.28 0.97 0.18
CA TYR A 77 0.38 1.69 -0.71
C TYR A 77 -0.90 2.08 0.04
N ALA A 78 -1.36 3.30 -0.19
CA ALA A 78 -2.62 3.79 0.36
C ALA A 78 -3.64 3.98 -0.76
N PHE A 79 -4.79 3.29 -0.65
CA PHE A 79 -5.89 3.33 -1.59
C PHE A 79 -7.11 3.97 -0.94
N VAL A 80 -7.77 4.85 -1.69
CA VAL A 80 -8.92 5.59 -1.19
C VAL A 80 -10.21 4.85 -1.52
N VAL A 81 -11.10 4.78 -0.54
CA VAL A 81 -12.49 4.41 -0.72
C VAL A 81 -13.34 5.61 -0.35
N LEU A 82 -14.10 6.14 -1.32
CA LEU A 82 -15.03 7.25 -1.10
C LEU A 82 -16.38 6.92 -1.70
N ASP A 83 -17.45 7.29 -1.00
CA ASP A 83 -18.81 7.02 -1.42
C ASP A 83 -19.03 5.52 -1.79
N GLY A 84 -18.32 4.64 -1.08
CA GLY A 84 -18.32 3.20 -1.31
C GLY A 84 -17.57 2.74 -2.55
N ASN A 85 -16.82 3.60 -3.25
CA ASN A 85 -16.06 3.26 -4.44
C ASN A 85 -14.55 3.19 -4.14
N PHE A 86 -13.90 2.10 -4.54
CA PHE A 86 -12.46 1.91 -4.43
C PHE A 86 -11.71 2.48 -5.63
N ASP A 87 -10.74 3.37 -5.39
CA ASP A 87 -9.80 3.82 -6.43
C ASP A 87 -8.63 2.85 -6.56
N VAL A 88 -8.38 2.40 -7.80
CA VAL A 88 -7.30 1.46 -8.12
C VAL A 88 -5.92 2.10 -8.12
N ASN A 89 -5.85 3.42 -8.15
CA ASN A 89 -4.59 4.15 -8.10
C ASN A 89 -4.30 4.52 -6.64
N PRO A 90 -3.11 4.17 -6.13
CA PRO A 90 -2.75 4.56 -4.77
C PRO A 90 -2.60 6.09 -4.70
N VAL A 91 -3.20 6.69 -3.67
CA VAL A 91 -3.06 8.13 -3.38
C VAL A 91 -1.72 8.47 -2.73
N LYS A 92 -1.05 7.47 -2.14
CA LYS A 92 0.27 7.60 -1.55
C LYS A 92 1.03 6.27 -1.67
N LYS A 93 2.34 6.36 -1.88
CA LYS A 93 3.28 5.24 -1.93
C LYS A 93 4.29 5.36 -0.78
N ASP A 94 5.01 4.29 -0.50
CA ASP A 94 6.02 4.20 0.56
C ASP A 94 5.48 4.55 1.96
N VAL A 95 4.23 4.18 2.23
CA VAL A 95 3.53 4.45 3.49
C VAL A 95 4.01 3.49 4.57
N THR A 96 4.70 4.00 5.59
CA THR A 96 5.26 3.20 6.71
C THR A 96 4.61 3.50 8.06
N ALA A 97 3.75 4.52 8.11
CA ALA A 97 3.00 4.98 9.27
C ALA A 97 1.70 5.64 8.80
N ASP A 98 0.85 6.07 9.74
CA ASP A 98 -0.34 6.87 9.43
C ASP A 98 0.05 8.08 8.56
N PRO A 99 -0.58 8.26 7.38
CA PRO A 99 -0.24 9.37 6.49
C PRO A 99 -0.71 10.74 6.97
N GLU A 100 -1.50 10.83 8.05
CA GLU A 100 -2.14 12.03 8.65
C GLU A 100 -3.17 12.71 7.74
N SER A 101 -2.83 12.86 6.47
CA SER A 101 -3.73 13.34 5.43
C SER A 101 -3.37 12.76 4.06
N VAL A 102 -4.38 12.70 3.20
CA VAL A 102 -4.25 12.35 1.78
C VAL A 102 -4.97 13.38 0.93
N THR A 103 -4.50 13.59 -0.31
CA THR A 103 -5.19 14.42 -1.28
C THR A 103 -5.73 13.55 -2.40
N TYR A 104 -7.03 13.62 -2.64
CA TYR A 104 -7.73 12.89 -3.69
C TYR A 104 -8.69 13.84 -4.41
N GLU A 105 -8.66 13.84 -5.75
CA GLU A 105 -9.47 14.74 -6.58
C GLU A 105 -9.47 16.22 -6.12
N LYS A 106 -8.30 16.75 -5.76
CA LYS A 106 -8.09 18.13 -5.27
C LYS A 106 -8.72 18.44 -3.90
N LYS A 107 -9.27 17.45 -3.21
CA LYS A 107 -9.73 17.56 -1.83
C LYS A 107 -8.72 16.91 -0.89
N THR A 108 -8.55 17.50 0.28
CA THR A 108 -7.71 16.93 1.34
C THR A 108 -8.59 16.24 2.36
N TYR A 109 -8.23 15.02 2.72
CA TYR A 109 -8.88 14.22 3.74
C TYR A 109 -7.87 13.94 4.85
N ASN A 110 -8.28 14.13 6.10
CA ASN A 110 -7.49 13.76 7.27
C ASN A 110 -7.83 12.32 7.66
N THR A 111 -6.82 11.55 8.06
CA THR A 111 -7.01 10.24 8.67
C THR A 111 -7.52 10.41 10.10
N ALA A 112 -8.48 9.60 10.49
CA ALA A 112 -9.20 9.73 11.76
C ALA A 112 -9.33 8.38 12.48
N GLY A 113 -8.21 7.90 13.02
CA GLY A 113 -8.14 6.66 13.79
C GLY A 113 -8.25 5.41 12.91
N VAL A 114 -7.77 4.30 13.45
CA VAL A 114 -7.76 3.00 12.76
C VAL A 114 -9.13 2.34 12.90
N VAL A 115 -9.61 1.76 11.80
CA VAL A 115 -10.82 0.94 11.73
C VAL A 115 -10.41 -0.53 11.73
N LEU A 116 -10.99 -1.29 12.67
CA LEU A 116 -10.81 -2.74 12.75
C LEU A 116 -11.83 -3.50 11.89
N GLY A 117 -13.00 -2.89 11.66
CA GLY A 117 -14.07 -3.52 10.90
C GLY A 117 -15.44 -2.86 11.13
N PHE A 118 -16.48 -3.64 10.89
CA PHE A 118 -17.88 -3.26 11.02
C PHE A 118 -18.63 -4.30 11.84
N ASP A 119 -19.49 -3.87 12.75
CA ASP A 119 -20.42 -4.76 13.43
C ASP A 119 -21.58 -5.16 12.51
N LYS A 120 -22.35 -6.18 12.91
CA LYS A 120 -23.52 -6.65 12.15
C LYS A 120 -24.57 -5.56 11.92
N ASP A 121 -24.62 -4.56 12.78
CA ASP A 121 -25.53 -3.42 12.65
C ASP A 121 -24.96 -2.30 11.75
N GLY A 122 -23.78 -2.49 11.15
CA GLY A 122 -23.10 -1.51 10.30
C GLY A 122 -22.27 -0.48 11.05
N THR A 123 -22.18 -0.59 12.37
CA THR A 123 -21.37 0.34 13.20
C THR A 123 -19.88 0.14 12.92
N VAL A 124 -19.15 1.22 12.71
CA VAL A 124 -17.68 1.20 12.57
C VAL A 124 -17.04 0.84 13.90
N VAL A 125 -16.21 -0.20 13.91
CA VAL A 125 -15.40 -0.58 15.08
C VAL A 125 -14.02 0.02 14.93
N LYS A 126 -13.70 0.99 15.79
CA LYS A 126 -12.40 1.65 15.82
C LYS A 126 -11.42 0.89 16.71
N ALA A 127 -10.13 1.03 16.43
CA ALA A 127 -9.10 0.59 17.36
C ALA A 127 -9.26 1.33 18.70
N PRO A 128 -9.20 0.61 19.84
CA PRO A 128 -9.36 1.22 21.15
C PRO A 128 -8.18 2.15 21.46
N ALA A 129 -8.41 3.16 22.31
CA ALA A 129 -7.31 4.00 22.77
C ALA A 129 -6.35 3.20 23.64
N GLU A 130 -5.11 3.69 23.78
CA GLU A 130 -4.11 3.03 24.62
C GLU A 130 -4.60 2.92 26.07
N GLY A 131 -4.69 1.69 26.59
CA GLY A 131 -5.18 1.41 27.94
C GLY A 131 -6.67 1.11 28.05
N GLU A 132 -7.43 1.14 26.96
CA GLU A 132 -8.81 0.65 26.90
C GLU A 132 -8.86 -0.86 26.60
N GLU A 133 -9.97 -1.50 26.97
CA GLU A 133 -10.19 -2.92 26.70
C GLU A 133 -10.20 -3.20 25.18
N PRO A 134 -9.65 -4.34 24.72
CA PRO A 134 -9.65 -4.69 23.31
C PRO A 134 -11.09 -4.87 22.80
N VAL A 135 -11.38 -4.26 21.66
CA VAL A 135 -12.64 -4.41 20.94
C VAL A 135 -12.44 -5.24 19.66
N THR A 136 -13.47 -5.99 19.28
CA THR A 136 -13.49 -6.82 18.07
C THR A 136 -14.75 -6.53 17.28
N ALA A 137 -14.65 -6.51 15.95
CA ALA A 137 -15.82 -6.40 15.09
C ALA A 137 -16.59 -7.73 15.03
N ASP A 138 -17.91 -7.67 15.17
CA ASP A 138 -18.80 -8.86 15.16
C ASP A 138 -19.48 -9.09 13.78
N GLY A 139 -19.25 -8.23 12.80
CA GLY A 139 -19.70 -8.38 11.42
C GLY A 139 -18.55 -8.72 10.48
N TYR A 140 -17.90 -7.68 9.95
CA TYR A 140 -16.71 -7.78 9.11
C TYR A 140 -15.48 -7.29 9.86
N ALA A 141 -14.38 -8.03 9.81
CA ALA A 141 -13.09 -7.58 10.34
C ALA A 141 -12.07 -7.54 9.20
N PHE A 142 -11.28 -6.47 9.12
CA PHE A 142 -10.22 -6.38 8.11
C PHE A 142 -9.13 -7.42 8.38
N SER A 143 -8.65 -8.05 7.31
CA SER A 143 -7.59 -9.06 7.38
C SER A 143 -6.29 -8.51 7.97
N SER A 144 -5.46 -9.38 8.55
CA SER A 144 -4.14 -8.96 9.03
C SER A 144 -3.27 -8.44 7.88
N GLY A 145 -2.46 -7.40 8.14
CA GLY A 145 -1.66 -6.74 7.11
C GLY A 145 -2.36 -5.59 6.39
N PHE A 146 -3.66 -5.38 6.65
CA PHE A 146 -4.36 -4.16 6.26
C PHE A 146 -4.43 -3.20 7.45
N THR A 147 -4.14 -1.93 7.19
CA THR A 147 -4.41 -0.85 8.15
C THR A 147 -5.39 0.11 7.51
N VAL A 148 -6.56 0.27 8.10
CA VAL A 148 -7.64 1.09 7.54
C VAL A 148 -7.85 2.32 8.41
N TYR A 149 -7.91 3.50 7.81
CA TYR A 149 -8.17 4.75 8.51
C TYR A 149 -9.47 5.38 8.04
N LEU A 150 -10.28 5.93 8.95
CA LEU A 150 -11.39 6.78 8.51
C LEU A 150 -10.86 8.03 7.84
N LEU A 151 -11.57 8.51 6.82
CA LEU A 151 -11.29 9.77 6.17
C LEU A 151 -12.33 10.82 6.57
N THR A 152 -11.85 12.03 6.82
CA THR A 152 -12.69 13.20 7.10
C THR A 152 -12.23 14.37 6.25
N VAL A 153 -13.16 15.12 5.66
CA VAL A 153 -12.80 16.26 4.79
C VAL A 153 -12.13 17.36 5.62
N ALA A 154 -10.92 17.79 5.21
CA ALA A 154 -10.21 18.86 5.86
C ALA A 154 -11.01 20.18 5.76
N GLY A 155 -11.46 20.70 6.91
CA GLY A 155 -12.21 21.95 7.01
C GLY A 155 -13.74 21.81 7.09
N SER A 156 -14.28 20.58 7.10
CA SER A 156 -15.70 20.36 7.42
C SER A 156 -15.89 20.27 8.94
N GLN A 157 -15.69 21.39 9.64
CA GLN A 157 -16.28 21.58 10.97
C GLN A 157 -17.78 21.85 10.76
N GLY A 158 -18.60 20.84 11.03
CA GLY A 158 -20.03 21.00 11.28
C GLY A 158 -20.29 20.95 12.78
#